data_AF-A0A8G2FXI5-F1
#
_entry.id   AF-A0A8G2FXI5-F1
#
_cell.length_a   1.000
_cell.length_b   1.000
_cell.length_c   1.000
_cell.angle_alpha   90.00
_cell.angle_beta   90.00
_cell.angle_gamma   90.00
#
_symmetry.space_group_name_H-M   'P 1'
#
loop_
_entity.id
_entity.type
_entity.pdbx_description
1 polymer ?
#
loop_
_entity_poly.entity_id
_entity_poly.type
_entity_poly.pdbx_seq_one_letter_code
_entity_poly.pdbx_strand_id
1 'polypeptide(L)'
;MINLNKKIAVLLVVPILIAMGGTFAFSAFSGSSSITVNSTAGHLTWELNGTLIKTNANNTPITVIGPNGMIYEIGVAEPYHADNGKYNLLLGSVKYTTSTVYNFRVNVTNLAPGEYFEIQFVVYNSGTVGLIATPTALMNTTSYNATYDDPPAPPPAPPSGPTPPPSKSPAPPSAMPMYKINATQVAESQFMSALQSYTGYIYNLSYSKSTGVGVSLNPSGMAVLDLWVGLGNSNGKDVNYYQNSDMTLTFSIDVISDP
;
A
#
# COMPACT_ATOMS: atom_id res chain seq x y z
N MET A 1 -75.05 -12.32 57.62
CA MET A 1 -74.42 -11.01 57.34
C MET A 1 -72.99 -11.07 57.82
N ILE A 2 -72.04 -11.34 56.92
CA ILE A 2 -70.63 -11.61 57.27
C ILE A 2 -69.88 -10.27 57.29
N ASN A 3 -69.36 -9.89 58.46
CA ASN A 3 -68.56 -8.69 58.65
C ASN A 3 -67.15 -8.96 58.10
N LEU A 4 -66.93 -8.64 56.82
CA LEU A 4 -65.61 -8.82 56.19
C LEU A 4 -64.62 -7.81 56.81
N ASN A 5 -63.58 -8.33 57.47
CA ASN A 5 -62.55 -7.53 58.11
C ASN A 5 -61.85 -6.64 57.06
N LYS A 6 -61.87 -5.32 57.25
CA LYS A 6 -61.32 -4.32 56.32
C LYS A 6 -59.87 -4.62 55.89
N LYS A 7 -59.10 -5.33 56.71
CA LYS A 7 -57.72 -5.76 56.39
C LYS A 7 -57.64 -6.82 55.28
N ILE A 8 -58.66 -7.68 55.14
CA ILE A 8 -58.71 -8.72 54.10
C ILE A 8 -59.11 -8.14 52.74
N ALA A 9 -59.99 -7.12 52.73
CA ALA A 9 -60.36 -6.41 51.51
C ALA A 9 -59.16 -5.68 50.88
N VAL A 10 -58.29 -5.06 51.69
CA VAL A 10 -57.09 -4.37 51.21
C VAL A 10 -56.07 -5.36 50.63
N LEU A 11 -55.91 -6.55 51.23
CA LEU A 11 -54.97 -7.56 50.74
C LEU A 11 -55.40 -8.20 49.41
N LEU A 12 -56.71 -8.26 49.13
CA LEU A 12 -57.25 -8.80 47.87
C LEU A 12 -57.28 -7.75 46.75
N VAL A 13 -57.48 -6.48 47.07
CA VAL A 13 -57.65 -5.40 46.08
C VAL A 13 -56.31 -4.86 45.57
N VAL A 14 -55.27 -4.82 46.42
CA VAL A 14 -53.95 -4.26 46.04
C VAL A 14 -53.23 -5.06 44.93
N PRO A 15 -53.18 -6.40 44.95
CA PRO A 15 -52.54 -7.16 43.86
C PRO A 15 -53.30 -7.02 42.53
N ILE A 16 -54.62 -6.89 42.56
CA ILE A 16 -55.47 -6.73 41.37
C ILE A 16 -55.24 -5.35 40.73
N LEU A 17 -55.12 -4.28 41.52
CA LEU A 17 -54.79 -2.94 41.01
C LEU A 17 -53.38 -2.87 40.41
N ILE A 18 -52.40 -3.58 40.99
CA ILE A 18 -51.03 -3.62 40.46
C ILE A 18 -50.96 -4.46 39.17
N ALA A 19 -51.66 -5.58 39.09
CA ALA A 19 -51.74 -6.40 37.88
C ALA A 19 -52.49 -5.70 36.74
N MET A 20 -53.57 -4.98 37.05
CA MET A 20 -54.30 -4.20 36.04
C MET A 20 -53.50 -2.96 35.61
N GLY A 21 -52.82 -2.26 36.52
CA GLY A 21 -51.95 -1.12 36.17
C GLY A 21 -50.74 -1.51 35.32
N GLY A 22 -50.14 -2.69 35.56
CA GLY A 22 -49.03 -3.21 34.77
C GLY A 22 -49.44 -3.60 33.34
N THR A 23 -50.67 -4.04 33.12
CA THR A 23 -51.15 -4.47 31.79
C THR A 23 -51.57 -3.28 30.90
N PHE A 24 -52.00 -2.16 31.49
CA PHE A 24 -52.35 -0.94 30.72
C PHE A 24 -51.14 -0.07 30.34
N ALA A 25 -49.98 -0.23 30.98
CA ALA A 25 -48.76 0.49 30.57
C ALA A 25 -48.09 -0.11 29.31
N PHE A 26 -48.38 -1.37 28.97
CA PHE A 26 -47.85 -2.01 27.74
C PHE A 26 -48.88 -2.14 26.61
N SER A 27 -50.16 -1.80 26.86
CA SER A 27 -51.23 -1.89 25.85
C SER A 27 -51.45 -0.60 25.04
N ALA A 28 -50.77 0.51 25.37
CA ALA A 28 -50.85 1.75 24.58
C ALA A 28 -49.79 1.84 23.45
N PHE A 29 -48.97 0.80 23.26
CA PHE A 29 -48.03 0.68 22.13
C PHE A 29 -48.30 -0.58 21.29
N SER A 30 -49.57 -0.97 21.13
CA SER A 30 -49.97 -1.94 20.10
C SER A 30 -50.48 -1.27 18.81
N GLY A 31 -50.29 0.05 18.68
CA GLY A 31 -50.13 0.61 17.35
C GLY A 31 -48.90 -0.06 16.76
N SER A 32 -48.99 -0.58 15.55
CA SER A 32 -47.83 -1.02 14.78
C SER A 32 -46.90 0.19 14.59
N SER A 33 -46.09 0.48 15.61
CA SER A 33 -44.85 1.20 15.44
C SER A 33 -43.98 0.22 14.67
N SER A 34 -44.16 0.19 13.34
CA SER A 34 -42.99 0.00 12.51
C SER A 34 -42.10 1.19 12.84
N ILE A 35 -41.30 1.05 13.90
CA ILE A 35 -40.01 1.69 13.87
C ILE A 35 -39.40 1.03 12.65
N THR A 36 -39.52 1.72 11.51
CA THR A 36 -38.62 1.48 10.40
C THR A 36 -37.27 1.81 11.00
N VAL A 37 -36.66 0.83 11.67
CA VAL A 37 -35.24 0.83 11.87
C VAL A 37 -34.75 0.74 10.45
N ASN A 38 -34.51 1.90 9.83
CA ASN A 38 -33.60 2.01 8.71
C ASN A 38 -32.24 1.65 9.29
N SER A 39 -32.05 0.37 9.63
CA SER A 39 -30.75 -0.23 9.79
C SER A 39 -30.27 -0.34 8.35
N THR A 40 -29.80 0.79 7.82
CA THR A 40 -28.97 0.76 6.63
C THR A 40 -27.81 -0.13 7.02
N ALA A 41 -27.83 -1.38 6.55
CA ALA A 41 -26.78 -2.33 6.84
C ALA A 41 -25.45 -1.65 6.53
N GLY A 42 -24.53 -1.69 7.48
CA GLY A 42 -23.20 -1.16 7.27
C GLY A 42 -22.59 -1.81 6.03
N HIS A 43 -22.01 -1.01 5.13
CA HIS A 43 -21.34 -1.50 3.93
C HIS A 43 -19.87 -1.12 4.00
N LEU A 44 -19.01 -2.14 3.86
CA LEU A 44 -17.59 -1.93 3.69
C LEU A 44 -17.36 -1.42 2.27
N THR A 45 -16.73 -0.27 2.14
CA THR A 45 -16.33 0.26 0.84
C THR A 45 -15.09 1.10 1.05
N TRP A 46 -14.12 0.97 0.15
CA TRP A 46 -12.88 1.71 0.26
C TRP A 46 -12.27 1.97 -1.11
N GLU A 47 -11.47 3.01 -1.17
CA GLU A 47 -10.79 3.47 -2.37
C GLU A 47 -9.29 3.46 -2.13
N LEU A 48 -8.52 3.04 -3.13
CA LEU A 48 -7.08 3.22 -3.13
C LEU A 48 -6.69 4.22 -4.19
N ASN A 49 -5.93 5.24 -3.78
CA ASN A 49 -5.31 6.20 -4.66
C ASN A 49 -3.79 6.03 -4.63
N GLY A 50 -3.16 5.89 -5.79
CA GLY A 50 -1.71 5.95 -5.92
C GLY A 50 -1.29 7.31 -6.46
N THR A 51 -0.20 7.89 -5.97
CA THR A 51 0.33 9.15 -6.46
C THR A 51 1.84 9.08 -6.48
N LEU A 52 2.48 9.37 -7.61
CA LEU A 52 3.92 9.64 -7.61
C LEU A 52 4.13 11.01 -6.96
N ILE A 53 4.80 11.03 -5.81
CA ILE A 53 4.98 12.24 -5.00
C ILE A 53 6.39 12.83 -5.07
N LYS A 54 7.39 12.00 -5.41
CA LYS A 54 8.78 12.43 -5.52
C LYS A 54 9.54 11.58 -6.54
N THR A 55 10.44 12.19 -7.30
CA THR A 55 11.42 11.48 -8.14
C THR A 55 12.56 12.43 -8.54
N ASN A 56 13.76 11.89 -8.68
CA ASN A 56 14.85 12.56 -9.41
C ASN A 56 15.22 11.80 -10.71
N ALA A 57 14.45 10.76 -11.03
CA ALA A 57 14.65 9.94 -12.21
C ALA A 57 14.05 10.62 -13.45
N ASN A 58 14.87 10.87 -14.46
CA ASN A 58 14.45 11.66 -15.62
C ASN A 58 13.99 10.81 -16.80
N ASN A 59 14.52 9.58 -16.92
CA ASN A 59 14.26 8.67 -18.05
C ASN A 59 13.89 7.26 -17.58
N THR A 60 13.25 7.14 -16.41
CA THR A 60 12.84 5.87 -15.83
C THR A 60 11.35 5.64 -16.08
N PRO A 61 10.95 4.68 -16.94
CA PRO A 61 9.58 4.21 -17.00
C PRO A 61 9.20 3.49 -15.71
N ILE A 62 8.11 3.90 -15.09
CA ILE A 62 7.51 3.28 -13.91
C ILE A 62 6.10 2.83 -14.30
N THR A 63 5.81 1.56 -14.07
CA THR A 63 4.49 0.99 -14.30
C THR A 63 3.96 0.41 -13.00
N VAL A 64 2.84 0.93 -12.50
CA VAL A 64 2.14 0.36 -11.35
C VAL A 64 0.93 -0.43 -11.85
N ILE A 65 0.89 -1.71 -11.54
CA ILE A 65 -0.23 -2.61 -11.84
C ILE A 65 -1.01 -2.85 -10.55
N GLY A 66 -2.25 -2.37 -10.54
CA GLY A 66 -3.19 -2.58 -9.46
C GLY A 66 -3.83 -3.97 -9.45
N PRO A 67 -4.68 -4.25 -8.45
CA PRO A 67 -5.17 -5.59 -8.12
C PRO A 67 -6.11 -6.22 -9.15
N ASN A 68 -6.67 -5.40 -10.06
CA ASN A 68 -7.51 -5.84 -11.18
C ASN A 68 -6.80 -5.75 -12.53
N GLY A 69 -5.46 -5.70 -12.55
CA GLY A 69 -4.68 -5.48 -13.77
C GLY A 69 -4.76 -4.06 -14.32
N MET A 70 -5.31 -3.11 -13.56
CA MET A 70 -5.29 -1.68 -13.89
C MET A 70 -3.84 -1.21 -13.95
N ILE A 71 -3.44 -0.58 -15.05
CA ILE A 71 -2.07 -0.15 -15.28
C ILE A 71 -1.99 1.38 -15.18
N TYR A 72 -1.02 1.85 -14.42
CA TYR A 72 -0.65 3.25 -14.31
C TYR A 72 0.78 3.40 -14.80
N GLU A 73 0.99 4.20 -15.83
CA GLU A 73 2.31 4.41 -16.43
C GLU A 73 2.81 5.83 -16.16
N ILE A 74 4.10 5.90 -15.87
CA ILE A 74 4.91 7.10 -15.75
C ILE A 74 6.10 6.87 -16.67
N GLY A 75 6.47 7.84 -17.50
CA GLY A 75 7.77 7.82 -18.18
C GLY A 75 7.80 7.38 -19.63
N VAL A 76 7.07 8.04 -20.53
CA VAL A 76 7.39 7.90 -21.97
C VAL A 76 7.46 9.19 -22.79
N ALA A 77 7.07 10.37 -22.28
CA ALA A 77 7.04 11.56 -23.14
C ALA A 77 7.13 12.97 -22.50
N GLU A 78 7.13 13.12 -21.18
CA GLU A 78 7.12 14.47 -20.57
C GLU A 78 8.35 14.62 -19.65
N PRO A 79 9.16 15.70 -19.80
CA PRO A 79 10.18 16.02 -18.81
C PRO A 79 9.48 16.25 -17.46
N TYR A 80 9.62 15.31 -16.53
CA TYR A 80 9.06 15.42 -15.20
C TYR A 80 9.89 16.42 -14.39
N HIS A 81 9.86 17.71 -14.74
CA HIS A 81 10.53 18.76 -13.97
C HIS A 81 9.49 19.67 -13.34
N ALA A 82 9.21 19.46 -12.06
CA ALA A 82 8.74 20.54 -11.21
C ALA A 82 9.95 21.06 -10.42
N ASP A 83 10.19 22.37 -10.46
CA ASP A 83 11.35 23.06 -9.86
C ASP A 83 11.53 22.80 -8.35
N ASN A 84 10.55 22.17 -7.69
CA ASN A 84 10.54 21.87 -6.26
C ASN A 84 10.59 20.36 -5.92
N GLY A 85 10.80 19.48 -6.90
CA GLY A 85 10.98 18.04 -6.69
C GLY A 85 9.78 17.28 -6.12
N LYS A 86 8.59 17.89 -6.07
CA LYS A 86 7.33 17.22 -5.69
C LYS A 86 6.45 17.02 -6.92
N TYR A 87 6.05 15.78 -7.13
CA TYR A 87 5.10 15.39 -8.16
C TYR A 87 3.74 15.17 -7.48
N ASN A 88 2.65 15.42 -8.17
CA ASN A 88 1.32 15.00 -7.72
C ASN A 88 0.66 14.30 -8.91
N LEU A 89 1.37 13.34 -9.50
CA LEU A 89 0.85 12.60 -10.64
C LEU A 89 0.00 11.46 -10.12
N LEU A 90 -1.32 11.60 -10.29
CA LEU A 90 -2.28 10.58 -9.88
C LEU A 90 -2.10 9.31 -10.72
N LEU A 91 -1.78 8.22 -10.05
CA LEU A 91 -1.72 6.85 -10.56
C LEU A 91 -3.10 6.19 -10.40
N GLY A 92 -4.17 6.93 -10.69
CA GLY A 92 -5.58 6.55 -10.60
C GLY A 92 -6.14 6.21 -9.22
N SER A 93 -7.42 5.81 -9.24
CA SER A 93 -8.22 5.41 -8.09
C SER A 93 -8.98 4.11 -8.40
N VAL A 94 -9.06 3.19 -7.44
CA VAL A 94 -9.89 1.98 -7.55
C VAL A 94 -10.73 1.80 -6.31
N LYS A 95 -12.00 1.42 -6.50
CA LYS A 95 -12.97 1.20 -5.44
C LYS A 95 -13.25 -0.28 -5.22
N TYR A 96 -13.35 -0.69 -3.96
CA TYR A 96 -13.64 -2.05 -3.53
C TYR A 96 -14.77 -2.08 -2.51
N THR A 97 -15.53 -3.17 -2.48
CA THR A 97 -16.70 -3.37 -1.60
C THR A 97 -16.59 -4.60 -0.70
N THR A 98 -15.42 -5.26 -0.69
CA THR A 98 -15.20 -6.51 0.04
C THR A 98 -13.95 -6.43 0.91
N SER A 99 -13.95 -7.25 1.97
CA SER A 99 -12.77 -7.55 2.75
C SER A 99 -11.94 -8.59 2.00
N THR A 100 -10.71 -8.24 1.64
CA THR A 100 -9.78 -9.16 0.97
C THR A 100 -8.37 -8.57 0.95
N VAL A 101 -7.40 -9.43 0.65
CA VAL A 101 -6.02 -9.07 0.37
C VAL A 101 -5.91 -8.69 -1.11
N TYR A 102 -5.35 -7.51 -1.38
CA TYR A 102 -5.09 -7.05 -2.74
C TYR A 102 -3.60 -6.90 -3.00
N ASN A 103 -3.11 -7.49 -4.09
CA ASN A 103 -1.72 -7.40 -4.53
C ASN A 103 -1.52 -6.20 -5.45
N PHE A 104 -0.46 -5.44 -5.20
CA PHE A 104 0.01 -4.34 -6.02
C PHE A 104 1.37 -4.68 -6.54
N ARG A 105 1.59 -4.46 -7.84
CA ARG A 105 2.88 -4.70 -8.48
C ARG A 105 3.43 -3.40 -9.03
N VAL A 106 4.59 -2.98 -8.58
CA VAL A 106 5.33 -1.84 -9.10
C VAL A 106 6.49 -2.36 -9.92
N ASN A 107 6.43 -2.12 -11.22
CA ASN A 107 7.50 -2.42 -12.16
C ASN A 107 8.27 -1.14 -12.46
N VAL A 108 9.58 -1.26 -12.48
CA VAL A 108 10.50 -0.15 -12.74
C VAL A 108 11.53 -0.64 -13.71
N THR A 109 11.85 0.17 -14.71
CA THR A 109 12.91 -0.14 -15.68
C THR A 109 13.85 1.06 -15.81
N ASN A 110 15.12 0.81 -16.10
CA ASN A 110 16.08 1.86 -16.45
C ASN A 110 16.37 2.92 -15.38
N LEU A 111 16.28 2.58 -14.08
CA LEU A 111 16.84 3.45 -13.04
C LEU A 111 18.35 3.62 -13.24
N ALA A 112 18.84 4.85 -13.24
CA ALA A 112 20.27 5.15 -13.19
C ALA A 112 20.79 5.15 -11.74
N PRO A 113 22.09 4.90 -11.49
CA PRO A 113 22.66 4.96 -10.14
C PRO A 113 22.41 6.30 -9.46
N GLY A 114 21.82 6.26 -8.26
CA GLY A 114 21.44 7.46 -7.50
C GLY A 114 20.07 8.03 -7.87
N GLU A 115 19.36 7.44 -8.84
CA GLU A 115 17.96 7.75 -9.09
C GLU A 115 17.04 7.02 -8.11
N TYR A 116 15.92 7.67 -7.80
CA TYR A 116 14.88 7.16 -6.93
C TYR A 116 13.52 7.79 -7.27
N PHE A 117 12.48 7.16 -6.74
CA PHE A 117 11.14 7.70 -6.70
C PHE A 117 10.41 7.31 -5.41
N GLU A 118 9.33 8.04 -5.13
CA GLU A 118 8.42 7.83 -4.01
C GLU A 118 6.97 7.83 -4.51
N ILE A 119 6.26 6.74 -4.23
CA ILE A 119 4.84 6.60 -4.52
C ILE A 119 4.06 6.57 -3.21
N GLN A 120 3.11 7.47 -3.08
CA GLN A 120 2.14 7.45 -1.99
C GLN A 120 0.91 6.64 -2.40
N PHE A 121 0.52 5.72 -1.53
CA PHE A 121 -0.72 4.96 -1.59
C PHE A 121 -1.63 5.40 -0.46
N VAL A 122 -2.84 5.85 -0.79
CA VAL A 122 -3.85 6.29 0.18
C VAL A 122 -5.04 5.34 0.11
N VAL A 123 -5.30 4.63 1.21
CA VAL A 123 -6.54 3.86 1.41
C VAL A 123 -7.55 4.79 2.07
N TYR A 124 -8.66 5.05 1.40
CA TYR A 124 -9.76 5.88 1.89
C TYR A 124 -10.97 5.02 2.22
N ASN A 125 -11.51 5.14 3.42
CA ASN A 125 -12.76 4.48 3.80
C ASN A 125 -13.95 5.29 3.25
N SER A 126 -14.50 4.86 2.11
CA SER A 126 -15.71 5.46 1.50
C SER A 126 -17.01 4.72 1.87
N GLY A 127 -16.93 3.76 2.78
CA GLY A 127 -18.04 2.97 3.29
C GLY A 127 -18.72 3.60 4.51
N THR A 128 -19.59 2.83 5.14
CA THR A 128 -20.36 3.25 6.33
C THR A 128 -19.94 2.54 7.62
N VAL A 129 -19.02 1.57 7.55
CA VAL A 129 -18.44 0.86 8.69
C VAL A 129 -16.98 1.23 8.87
N GLY A 130 -16.42 0.98 10.06
CA GLY A 130 -14.98 1.05 10.28
C GLY A 130 -14.24 0.02 9.43
N LEU A 131 -12.98 0.30 9.12
CA LEU A 131 -12.07 -0.67 8.49
C LEU A 131 -10.65 -0.55 9.03
N ILE A 132 -9.88 -1.62 8.92
CA ILE A 132 -8.44 -1.61 9.21
C ILE A 132 -7.71 -2.00 7.94
N ALA A 133 -6.78 -1.15 7.51
CA ALA A 133 -5.89 -1.42 6.38
C ALA A 133 -4.48 -1.77 6.87
N THR A 134 -4.00 -2.96 6.54
CA THR A 134 -2.69 -3.47 6.97
C THR A 134 -1.86 -3.90 5.78
N PRO A 135 -0.70 -3.28 5.50
CA PRO A 135 0.20 -3.79 4.48
C PRO A 135 0.81 -5.12 4.93
N THR A 136 0.91 -6.05 4.01
CA THR A 136 1.58 -7.34 4.22
C THR A 136 2.70 -7.52 3.20
N ALA A 137 3.54 -8.53 3.47
CA ALA A 137 4.69 -9.01 2.70
C ALA A 137 5.07 -8.20 1.45
N LEU A 138 6.25 -7.58 1.50
CA LEU A 138 6.89 -6.99 0.33
C LEU A 138 7.77 -8.07 -0.32
N MET A 139 7.31 -8.60 -1.44
CA MET A 139 8.05 -9.52 -2.30
C MET A 139 8.72 -8.72 -3.41
N ASN A 140 9.89 -9.19 -3.84
CA ASN A 140 10.67 -8.51 -4.85
C ASN A 140 11.29 -9.52 -5.82
N THR A 141 11.35 -9.14 -7.09
CA THR A 141 12.10 -9.85 -8.11
C THR A 141 12.84 -8.84 -8.96
N THR A 142 14.06 -9.17 -9.36
CA THR A 142 14.89 -8.36 -10.25
C THR A 142 15.27 -9.19 -11.46
N SER A 143 15.29 -8.55 -12.61
CA SER A 143 15.99 -9.08 -13.78
C SER A 143 17.08 -8.08 -14.19
N TYR A 144 18.10 -8.62 -14.83
CA TYR A 144 19.23 -7.86 -15.33
C TYR A 144 19.49 -8.35 -16.76
N ASN A 145 19.53 -7.42 -17.71
CA ASN A 145 20.01 -7.73 -19.04
C ASN A 145 21.51 -7.44 -19.11
N ALA A 146 22.31 -8.50 -19.00
CA ALA A 146 23.78 -8.45 -18.94
C ALA A 146 24.47 -8.22 -20.29
N THR A 147 23.79 -7.64 -21.27
CA THR A 147 24.46 -7.20 -22.51
C THR A 147 25.33 -6.00 -22.20
N TYR A 148 26.52 -6.29 -21.68
CA TYR A 148 27.69 -5.49 -21.95
C TYR A 148 27.87 -5.56 -23.47
N ASP A 149 27.63 -4.46 -24.18
CA ASP A 149 28.31 -4.28 -25.45
C ASP A 149 29.79 -4.21 -25.10
N ASP A 150 30.46 -5.37 -25.09
CA ASP A 150 31.91 -5.40 -25.09
C ASP A 150 32.35 -4.45 -26.21
N PRO A 151 33.21 -3.45 -25.93
CA PRO A 151 33.73 -2.61 -27.00
C PRO A 151 34.27 -3.54 -28.09
N PRO A 152 33.97 -3.27 -29.38
CA PRO A 152 34.36 -4.14 -30.48
C PRO A 152 35.82 -4.53 -30.30
N ALA A 153 36.09 -5.84 -30.29
CA ALA A 153 37.43 -6.35 -30.08
C ALA A 153 38.40 -5.57 -30.98
N PRO A 154 39.49 -4.98 -30.42
CA PRO A 154 40.42 -4.23 -31.23
C PRO A 154 40.87 -5.10 -32.42
N PRO A 155 40.99 -4.52 -33.63
CA PRO A 155 41.38 -5.28 -34.80
C PRO A 155 42.64 -6.08 -34.50
N PRO A 156 42.69 -7.36 -34.92
CA PRO A 156 43.76 -8.28 -34.54
C PRO A 156 45.13 -7.65 -34.84
N ALA A 157 45.98 -7.58 -33.82
CA ALA A 157 47.35 -7.15 -34.00
C ALA A 157 48.05 -8.07 -35.02
N PRO A 158 49.00 -7.55 -35.82
CA PRO A 158 49.82 -8.37 -36.71
C PRO A 158 50.45 -9.54 -35.94
N PRO A 159 50.63 -10.71 -36.57
CA PRO A 159 51.03 -11.93 -35.87
C PRO A 159 52.46 -11.79 -35.32
N SER A 160 52.58 -11.55 -34.01
CA SER A 160 53.85 -11.66 -33.29
C SER A 160 53.64 -12.22 -31.87
N GLY A 161 53.74 -13.54 -31.76
CA GLY A 161 53.91 -14.24 -30.48
C GLY A 161 52.79 -15.21 -30.12
N PRO A 162 53.06 -16.12 -29.16
CA PRO A 162 52.08 -17.11 -28.70
C PRO A 162 50.84 -16.40 -28.16
N THR A 163 49.68 -16.77 -28.71
CA THR A 163 48.37 -16.25 -28.32
C THR A 163 48.14 -16.48 -26.82
N PRO A 164 47.75 -15.44 -26.05
CA PRO A 164 47.29 -15.64 -24.68
C PRO A 164 46.12 -16.63 -24.68
N PRO A 165 45.96 -17.44 -23.62
CA PRO A 165 44.78 -18.30 -23.49
C PRO A 165 43.51 -17.43 -23.60
N PRO A 166 42.44 -17.94 -24.23
CA PRO A 166 41.20 -17.18 -24.37
C PRO A 166 40.75 -16.70 -23.00
N SER A 167 40.60 -15.38 -22.88
CA SER A 167 40.02 -14.75 -21.69
C SER A 167 38.68 -15.45 -21.42
N LYS A 168 38.53 -16.02 -20.23
CA LYS A 168 37.26 -16.64 -19.83
C LYS A 168 36.18 -15.57 -19.96
N SER A 169 35.17 -15.84 -20.79
CA SER A 169 33.95 -15.04 -20.84
C SER A 169 33.46 -14.86 -19.39
N PRO A 170 33.23 -13.62 -18.93
CA PRO A 170 32.77 -13.37 -17.57
C PRO A 170 31.52 -14.23 -17.30
N ALA A 171 31.49 -14.89 -16.16
CA ALA A 171 30.27 -15.57 -15.73
C ALA A 171 29.11 -14.55 -15.73
N PRO A 172 27.89 -14.95 -16.14
CA PRO A 172 26.73 -14.06 -16.03
C PRO A 172 26.68 -13.50 -14.61
N PRO A 173 26.60 -12.17 -14.42
CA PRO A 173 26.58 -11.61 -13.09
C PRO A 173 25.43 -12.21 -12.29
N SER A 174 25.74 -12.59 -11.06
CA SER A 174 24.76 -13.05 -10.07
C SER A 174 23.66 -11.98 -9.91
N ALA A 175 22.42 -12.41 -9.66
CA ALA A 175 21.26 -11.52 -9.52
C ALA A 175 21.59 -10.25 -8.72
N MET A 176 21.12 -9.10 -9.19
CA MET A 176 21.42 -7.80 -8.55
C MET A 176 21.04 -7.83 -7.06
N PRO A 177 21.93 -7.37 -6.15
CA PRO A 177 21.60 -7.30 -4.74
C PRO A 177 20.41 -6.35 -4.53
N MET A 178 19.51 -6.75 -3.63
CA MET A 178 18.39 -5.92 -3.22
C MET A 178 18.50 -5.63 -1.73
N TYR A 179 18.37 -4.36 -1.37
CA TYR A 179 18.45 -3.89 0.00
C TYR A 179 17.12 -3.31 0.47
N LYS A 180 16.58 -3.86 1.55
CA LYS A 180 15.37 -3.37 2.21
C LYS A 180 15.75 -2.63 3.49
N ILE A 181 15.32 -1.38 3.64
CA ILE A 181 15.63 -0.57 4.84
C ILE A 181 14.96 -1.14 6.11
N ASN A 182 13.89 -1.93 5.97
CA ASN A 182 13.19 -2.64 7.05
C ASN A 182 12.72 -1.71 8.19
N ALA A 183 12.25 -0.51 7.85
CA ALA A 183 11.72 0.43 8.83
C ALA A 183 10.28 0.82 8.47
N THR A 184 9.41 0.85 9.49
CA THR A 184 8.01 1.27 9.35
C THR A 184 7.93 2.74 8.96
N GLN A 185 8.78 3.61 9.48
CA GLN A 185 8.92 4.97 9.00
C GLN A 185 10.36 5.16 8.53
N VAL A 186 10.54 5.54 7.27
CA VAL A 186 11.83 5.92 6.73
C VAL A 186 11.79 7.42 6.49
N ALA A 187 12.64 8.15 7.19
CA ALA A 187 12.89 9.53 6.84
C ALA A 187 13.60 9.59 5.48
N GLU A 188 13.29 10.60 4.67
CA GLU A 188 13.94 10.78 3.37
C GLU A 188 15.47 10.76 3.49
N SER A 189 16.04 11.42 4.50
CA SER A 189 17.49 11.43 4.74
C SER A 189 18.09 10.03 4.95
N GLN A 190 17.35 9.13 5.59
CA GLN A 190 17.75 7.73 5.78
C GLN A 190 17.70 6.98 4.44
N PHE A 191 16.67 7.21 3.63
CA PHE A 191 16.60 6.64 2.29
C PHE A 191 17.75 7.13 1.41
N MET A 192 18.04 8.44 1.39
CA MET A 192 19.14 9.02 0.62
C MET A 192 20.51 8.51 1.10
N SER A 193 20.69 8.34 2.41
CA SER A 193 21.92 7.76 2.95
C SER A 193 22.11 6.31 2.49
N ALA A 194 21.03 5.52 2.45
CA ALA A 194 21.05 4.18 1.89
C ALA A 194 21.36 4.21 0.38
N LEU A 195 20.71 5.11 -0.36
CA LEU A 195 20.93 5.33 -1.80
C LEU A 195 22.39 5.61 -2.13
N GLN A 196 23.05 6.39 -1.27
CA GLN A 196 24.46 6.69 -1.42
C GLN A 196 25.36 5.48 -1.05
N SER A 197 24.98 4.69 -0.05
CA SER A 197 25.88 3.71 0.56
C SER A 197 25.83 2.32 -0.06
N TYR A 198 24.65 1.90 -0.54
CA TYR A 198 24.43 0.52 -0.99
C TYR A 198 24.62 0.35 -2.50
N THR A 199 24.81 -0.92 -2.88
CA THR A 199 24.86 -1.40 -4.26
C THR A 199 23.54 -2.10 -4.58
N GLY A 200 23.02 -1.89 -5.80
CA GLY A 200 21.77 -2.50 -6.28
C GLY A 200 20.50 -1.76 -5.83
N TYR A 201 19.35 -2.40 -5.99
CA TYR A 201 18.07 -1.75 -5.71
C TYR A 201 17.83 -1.59 -4.22
N ILE A 202 17.35 -0.42 -3.84
CA ILE A 202 17.02 -0.06 -2.48
C ILE A 202 15.53 0.25 -2.44
N TYR A 203 14.83 -0.30 -1.47
CA TYR A 203 13.40 -0.07 -1.35
C TYR A 203 12.93 -0.07 0.10
N ASN A 204 11.81 0.62 0.33
CA ASN A 204 11.10 0.56 1.60
C ASN A 204 9.61 0.88 1.40
N LEU A 205 8.74 0.12 2.07
CA LEU A 205 7.34 0.48 2.24
C LEU A 205 7.17 1.08 3.65
N SER A 206 7.02 2.39 3.72
CA SER A 206 6.83 3.17 4.93
C SER A 206 5.35 3.37 5.23
N TYR A 207 4.98 3.17 6.50
CA TYR A 207 3.65 3.37 7.03
C TYR A 207 3.72 3.51 8.55
N SER A 208 2.70 4.14 9.15
CA SER A 208 2.64 4.27 10.60
C SER A 208 1.21 4.32 11.12
N LYS A 209 1.05 4.05 12.42
CA LYS A 209 -0.26 4.20 13.07
C LYS A 209 -0.79 5.63 12.98
N SER A 210 0.09 6.63 13.03
CA SER A 210 -0.28 8.04 12.86
C SER A 210 -0.77 8.37 11.45
N THR A 211 -0.40 7.59 10.44
CA THR A 211 -0.92 7.74 9.08
C THR A 211 -2.18 6.92 8.84
N GLY A 212 -2.80 6.33 9.87
CA GLY A 212 -4.04 5.54 9.74
C GLY A 212 -3.83 4.06 9.43
N VAL A 213 -2.58 3.61 9.24
CA VAL A 213 -2.28 2.22 8.88
C VAL A 213 -2.29 1.33 10.13
N GLY A 214 -2.97 0.18 10.03
CA GLY A 214 -3.11 -0.79 11.14
C GLY A 214 -3.93 -0.27 12.33
N VAL A 215 -4.73 0.79 12.11
CA VAL A 215 -5.70 1.31 13.08
C VAL A 215 -7.09 1.35 12.44
N SER A 216 -8.12 1.43 13.28
CA SER A 216 -9.49 1.58 12.82
C SER A 216 -9.69 2.93 12.14
N LEU A 217 -10.07 2.89 10.86
CA LEU A 217 -10.46 4.03 10.07
C LEU A 217 -11.97 4.19 10.14
N ASN A 218 -12.42 5.27 10.77
CA ASN A 218 -13.81 5.71 10.69
C ASN A 218 -14.23 5.92 9.21
N PRO A 219 -15.53 5.93 8.90
CA PRO A 219 -16.03 6.43 7.63
C PRO A 219 -15.39 7.77 7.27
N SER A 220 -14.94 7.92 6.03
CA SER A 220 -14.12 9.04 5.53
C SER A 220 -12.69 9.15 6.10
N GLY A 221 -12.23 8.17 6.87
CA GLY A 221 -10.85 8.06 7.33
C GLY A 221 -9.89 7.66 6.20
N MET A 222 -8.60 7.95 6.39
CA MET A 222 -7.54 7.61 5.43
C MET A 222 -6.39 6.90 6.11
N ALA A 223 -5.80 5.94 5.41
CA ALA A 223 -4.51 5.34 5.71
C ALA A 223 -3.50 5.66 4.61
N VAL A 224 -2.31 6.14 4.96
CA VAL A 224 -1.26 6.53 4.01
C VAL A 224 -0.05 5.62 4.14
N LEU A 225 0.41 5.09 3.00
CA LEU A 225 1.61 4.29 2.84
C LEU A 225 2.50 4.94 1.78
N ASP A 226 3.80 5.02 2.03
CA ASP A 226 4.77 5.58 1.09
C ASP A 226 5.76 4.50 0.67
N LEU A 227 5.84 4.22 -0.63
CA LEU A 227 6.81 3.31 -1.23
C LEU A 227 7.98 4.11 -1.79
N TRP A 228 9.15 3.88 -1.23
CA TRP A 228 10.42 4.38 -1.74
C TRP A 228 11.14 3.30 -2.52
N VAL A 229 11.65 3.63 -3.71
CA VAL A 229 12.48 2.74 -4.53
C VAL A 229 13.57 3.56 -5.19
N GLY A 230 14.76 3.00 -5.29
CA GLY A 230 15.87 3.64 -5.98
C GLY A 230 16.98 2.65 -6.28
N LEU A 231 17.97 3.13 -7.01
CA LEU A 231 19.16 2.36 -7.35
C LEU A 231 20.36 2.97 -6.64
N GLY A 232 21.03 2.18 -5.82
CA GLY A 232 22.19 2.63 -5.06
C GLY A 232 23.33 3.13 -5.97
N ASN A 233 24.11 4.10 -5.51
CA ASN A 233 25.24 4.65 -6.26
C ASN A 233 26.62 4.22 -5.72
N SER A 234 26.65 3.42 -4.65
CA SER A 234 27.88 2.86 -4.06
C SER A 234 28.97 3.92 -3.82
N ASN A 235 28.58 5.09 -3.29
CA ASN A 235 29.41 6.27 -3.05
C ASN A 235 30.06 6.84 -4.32
N GLY A 236 29.35 6.82 -5.44
CA GLY A 236 29.83 7.34 -6.72
C GLY A 236 30.89 6.47 -7.39
N LYS A 237 31.08 5.23 -6.94
CA LYS A 237 32.07 4.29 -7.53
C LYS A 237 31.60 3.69 -8.87
N ASP A 238 30.42 4.06 -9.34
CA ASP A 238 29.82 3.67 -10.63
C ASP A 238 30.00 2.19 -10.98
N VAL A 239 29.90 1.33 -9.97
CA VAL A 239 29.92 -0.14 -10.11
C VAL A 239 28.58 -0.67 -10.65
N ASN A 240 27.70 0.24 -11.05
CA ASN A 240 26.26 0.04 -11.23
C ASN A 240 25.80 0.47 -12.64
N TYR A 241 26.54 0.09 -13.69
CA TYR A 241 26.07 0.27 -15.06
C TYR A 241 24.93 -0.72 -15.35
N TYR A 242 23.70 -0.25 -15.13
CA TYR A 242 22.50 -1.07 -15.16
C TYR A 242 21.47 -0.55 -16.16
N GLN A 243 21.93 -0.11 -17.34
CA GLN A 243 21.04 0.09 -18.48
C GLN A 243 20.24 -1.20 -18.73
N ASN A 244 18.93 -1.09 -18.91
CA ASN A 244 18.00 -2.20 -19.08
C ASN A 244 17.85 -3.10 -17.84
N SER A 245 18.16 -2.60 -16.65
CA SER A 245 17.74 -3.24 -15.40
C SER A 245 16.26 -3.04 -15.15
N ASP A 246 15.63 -4.06 -14.56
CA ASP A 246 14.27 -3.99 -14.11
C ASP A 246 14.08 -4.58 -12.71
N MET A 247 13.13 -3.97 -12.00
CA MET A 247 12.70 -4.40 -10.69
C MET A 247 11.19 -4.52 -10.69
N THR A 248 10.71 -5.61 -10.10
CA THR A 248 9.31 -5.79 -9.76
C THR A 248 9.18 -5.88 -8.24
N LEU A 249 8.42 -4.98 -7.64
CA LEU A 249 8.04 -5.00 -6.23
C LEU A 249 6.57 -5.35 -6.13
N THR A 250 6.24 -6.39 -5.38
CA THR A 250 4.86 -6.75 -5.07
C THR A 250 4.60 -6.58 -3.58
N PHE A 251 3.59 -5.83 -3.21
CA PHE A 251 3.10 -5.77 -1.83
C PHE A 251 1.60 -5.99 -1.80
N SER A 252 1.08 -6.36 -0.64
CA SER A 252 -0.35 -6.46 -0.46
C SER A 252 -0.87 -5.53 0.61
N ILE A 253 -2.13 -5.14 0.49
CA ILE A 253 -2.89 -4.49 1.56
C ILE A 253 -4.05 -5.42 1.92
N ASP A 254 -4.09 -5.83 3.18
CA ASP A 254 -5.22 -6.52 3.78
C ASP A 254 -6.18 -5.49 4.36
N VAL A 255 -7.42 -5.47 3.86
CA VAL A 255 -8.47 -4.58 4.35
C VAL A 255 -9.58 -5.42 4.94
N ILE A 256 -9.78 -5.25 6.25
CA ILE A 256 -10.84 -5.93 7.00
C ILE A 256 -11.83 -4.91 7.55
N SER A 257 -13.10 -5.29 7.65
CA SER A 257 -14.10 -4.49 8.37
C SER A 257 -13.80 -4.51 9.87
N ASP A 258 -13.92 -3.36 10.51
CA ASP A 258 -13.89 -3.20 11.96
C ASP A 258 -15.31 -2.82 12.43
N PRO A 259 -16.07 -3.78 13.00
CA PRO A 259 -17.49 -3.61 13.33
C PRO A 259 -17.73 -2.66 14.50
#